data_AF-A0A7R9WQD2-F1
#
_entry.id   AF-A0A7R9WQD2-F1
#
_cell.length_a   1.000
_cell.length_b   1.000
_cell.length_c   1.000
_cell.angle_alpha   90.00
_cell.angle_beta   90.00
_cell.angle_gamma   90.00
#
_symmetry.space_group_name_H-M   'P 1'
#
loop_
_entity.id
_entity.type
_entity.pdbx_description
1 polymer ?
#
loop_
_entity_poly.entity_id
_entity_poly.type
_entity_poly.pdbx_seq_one_letter_code
_entity_poly.pdbx_strand_id
1 'polypeptide(L)'
;AYEGCCETEWNITCALLATEICRPEIVPFRGTDVNGRLSCPHGYVCDGENRMANCTQLQEAAIELYQVGDVYGGVYCPLGGSDILNCPRGRYCPTPEESLPCPAGHFCPFKSRDPDLFDCEECDEGATE
;
A
#
# COMPACT_ATOMS: atom_id res chain seq x y z
N ALA A 1 19.78 -8.90 14.73
CA ALA A 1 19.93 -9.22 13.29
C ALA A 1 20.28 -7.95 12.50
N TYR A 2 21.33 -7.22 12.93
CA TYR A 2 21.70 -5.91 12.36
C TYR A 2 23.16 -5.84 11.90
N GLU A 3 23.98 -6.85 12.19
CA GLU A 3 25.43 -6.81 11.94
C GLU A 3 25.83 -7.31 10.55
N GLY A 4 24.92 -7.90 9.76
CA GLY A 4 25.26 -8.56 8.49
C GLY A 4 25.15 -7.72 7.22
N CYS A 5 24.66 -6.48 7.27
CA CYS A 5 24.36 -5.72 6.04
C CYS A 5 25.54 -4.90 5.47
N CYS A 6 26.65 -4.76 6.22
CA CYS A 6 27.77 -3.90 5.83
C CYS A 6 29.14 -4.54 6.05
N GLU A 7 29.32 -5.85 5.85
CA GLU A 7 30.60 -6.50 6.17
C GLU A 7 31.69 -6.44 5.09
N THR A 8 31.48 -5.87 3.89
CA THR A 8 32.60 -5.76 2.92
C THR A 8 32.58 -4.50 2.04
N GLU A 9 33.58 -3.65 2.24
CA GLU A 9 34.29 -2.75 1.29
C GLU A 9 33.54 -1.71 0.41
N TRP A 10 32.27 -1.35 0.68
CA TRP A 10 31.61 -0.26 -0.07
C TRP A 10 31.20 0.93 0.83
N ASN A 11 32.18 1.77 1.15
CA ASN A 11 32.18 2.74 2.26
C ASN A 11 31.28 4.00 2.09
N ILE A 12 30.44 4.10 1.04
CA ILE A 12 29.45 5.21 0.88
C ILE A 12 28.13 4.71 0.27
N THR A 13 28.17 3.85 -0.74
CA THR A 13 26.97 3.27 -1.39
C THR A 13 26.15 2.41 -0.44
N CYS A 14 26.82 1.75 0.51
CA CYS A 14 26.17 0.90 1.51
C CYS A 14 25.40 1.72 2.56
N ALA A 15 25.79 2.96 2.86
CA ALA A 15 25.07 3.82 3.80
C ALA A 15 23.71 4.28 3.24
N LEU A 16 23.66 4.64 1.95
CA LEU A 16 22.42 5.03 1.26
C LEU A 16 21.49 3.84 1.05
N LEU A 17 22.02 2.68 0.65
CA LEU A 17 21.23 1.44 0.54
C LEU A 17 20.79 0.93 1.92
N ALA A 18 21.58 1.09 2.98
CA ALA A 18 21.17 0.71 4.34
C ALA A 18 20.07 1.62 4.90
N THR A 19 20.02 2.90 4.55
CA THR A 19 18.92 3.78 4.95
C THR A 19 17.64 3.47 4.18
N GLU A 20 17.71 3.14 2.90
CA GLU A 20 16.53 2.88 2.04
C GLU A 20 16.02 1.42 2.11
N ILE A 21 16.93 0.44 2.18
CA ILE A 21 16.60 -1.01 2.14
C ILE A 21 16.52 -1.60 3.54
N CYS A 22 17.41 -1.20 4.47
CA CYS A 22 17.44 -1.76 5.83
C CYS A 22 16.64 -0.94 6.86
N ARG A 23 16.15 0.23 6.44
CA ARG A 23 15.28 1.11 7.20
C ARG A 23 14.09 1.52 6.33
N PRO A 24 13.23 0.56 5.89
CA PRO A 24 11.92 0.97 5.39
C PRO A 24 11.31 1.90 6.46
N GLU A 25 10.64 2.98 6.07
CA GLU A 25 10.08 4.01 6.96
C GLU A 25 9.03 3.40 7.93
N ILE A 26 9.52 2.58 8.85
CA ILE A 26 8.84 1.99 9.97
C ILE A 26 8.91 3.08 11.03
N VAL A 27 8.03 4.06 10.86
CA VAL A 27 7.93 5.20 11.74
C VAL A 27 7.24 4.74 13.03
N PRO A 28 7.85 4.97 14.21
CA PRO A 28 7.20 4.65 15.47
C PRO A 28 5.93 5.49 15.63
N PHE A 29 4.79 4.82 15.82
CA PHE A 29 3.47 5.44 15.87
C PHE A 29 2.70 5.04 17.12
N ARG A 30 2.19 6.02 17.85
CA ARG A 30 1.34 5.81 19.04
C ARG A 30 0.01 6.56 18.90
N GLY A 31 -0.67 6.41 17.77
CA GLY A 31 -2.03 6.92 17.62
C GLY A 31 -3.06 5.87 17.99
N THR A 32 -4.03 6.26 18.81
CA THR A 32 -5.12 5.39 19.25
C THR A 32 -6.48 5.96 18.88
N ASP A 33 -7.47 5.09 18.68
CA ASP A 33 -8.88 5.48 18.53
C ASP A 33 -9.46 6.01 19.86
N VAL A 34 -10.74 6.38 19.83
CA VAL A 34 -11.50 6.85 21.00
C VAL A 34 -11.57 5.82 22.15
N ASN A 35 -11.25 4.55 21.88
CA ASN A 35 -11.24 3.45 22.84
C ASN A 35 -9.82 3.06 23.28
N GLY A 36 -8.78 3.81 22.87
CA GLY A 36 -7.39 3.52 23.21
C GLY A 36 -6.77 2.36 22.42
N ARG A 37 -7.40 1.90 21.33
CA ARG A 37 -6.85 0.87 20.43
C ARG A 37 -5.96 1.53 19.38
N LEU A 38 -4.87 0.87 18.98
CA LEU A 38 -4.02 1.35 17.89
C LEU A 38 -4.87 1.65 16.65
N SER A 39 -4.82 2.89 16.16
CA SER A 39 -5.63 3.35 15.03
C SER A 39 -4.74 3.96 13.98
N CYS A 40 -4.47 3.20 12.91
CA CYS A 40 -3.67 3.69 11.80
C CYS A 40 -4.40 4.79 11.04
N PRO A 41 -3.71 5.88 10.68
CA PRO A 41 -4.28 6.87 9.78
C PRO A 41 -4.56 6.21 8.42
N HIS A 42 -5.50 6.80 7.70
CA HIS A 42 -5.84 6.37 6.34
C HIS A 42 -4.61 6.48 5.43
N GLY A 43 -4.36 5.49 4.57
CA GLY A 43 -3.13 5.40 3.75
C GLY A 43 -1.95 4.71 4.44
N TYR A 44 -2.10 4.30 5.69
CA TYR A 44 -1.06 3.62 6.47
C TYR A 44 -1.54 2.27 6.97
N VAL A 45 -0.58 1.37 7.16
CA VAL A 45 -0.77 0.13 7.91
C VAL A 45 0.12 0.15 9.14
N CYS A 46 -0.34 -0.41 10.25
CA CYS A 46 0.47 -0.54 11.47
C CYS A 46 0.51 -1.97 11.96
N ASP A 47 1.59 -2.29 12.67
CA ASP A 47 1.73 -3.57 13.36
C ASP A 47 1.50 -3.45 14.88
N GLY A 48 1.49 -4.60 15.55
CA GLY A 48 1.37 -4.69 17.01
C GLY A 48 2.56 -4.14 17.80
N GLU A 49 3.62 -3.69 17.13
CA GLU A 49 4.83 -3.14 17.74
C GLU A 49 4.89 -1.61 17.70
N ASN A 50 3.75 -0.94 17.46
CA ASN A 50 3.65 0.52 17.32
C ASN A 50 4.48 1.06 16.17
N ARG A 51 4.50 0.36 15.04
CA ARG A 51 5.17 0.79 13.83
C ARG A 51 4.14 0.96 12.73
N MET A 52 4.30 2.00 11.90
CA MET A 52 3.45 2.19 10.73
C MET A 52 4.28 2.29 9.45
N ALA A 53 3.67 1.94 8.32
CA ALA A 53 4.23 2.07 6.98
C ALA A 53 3.22 2.79 6.08
N ASN A 54 3.71 3.70 5.24
CA ASN A 54 2.92 4.41 4.25
C ASN A 54 2.73 3.53 3.01
N CYS A 55 1.49 3.26 2.62
CA CYS A 55 1.21 2.34 1.53
C CYS A 55 1.62 2.88 0.14
N THR A 56 1.58 4.20 -0.06
CA THR A 56 2.05 4.84 -1.29
C THR A 56 3.56 4.66 -1.45
N GLN A 57 4.34 4.85 -0.39
CA GLN A 57 5.78 4.59 -0.42
C GLN A 57 6.10 3.11 -0.63
N LEU A 58 5.33 2.19 -0.03
CA LEU A 58 5.50 0.76 -0.28
C LEU A 58 5.26 0.40 -1.75
N GLN A 59 4.28 1.04 -2.39
CA GLN A 59 4.02 0.88 -3.82
C GLN A 59 5.19 1.40 -4.68
N GLU A 60 5.67 2.61 -4.40
CA GLU A 60 6.80 3.21 -5.12
C GLU A 60 8.09 2.39 -4.95
N ALA A 61 8.37 1.93 -3.73
CA ALA A 61 9.54 1.10 -3.44
C ALA A 61 9.52 -0.23 -4.22
N ALA A 62 8.35 -0.84 -4.43
CA ALA A 62 8.23 -2.07 -5.22
C ALA A 62 8.67 -1.90 -6.68
N ILE A 63 8.37 -0.73 -7.25
CA ILE A 63 8.72 -0.38 -8.64
C ILE A 63 10.19 0.03 -8.72
N GLU A 64 10.59 1.01 -7.90
CA GLU A 64 11.86 1.73 -8.06
C GLU A 64 13.03 1.01 -7.37
N LEU A 65 12.82 0.43 -6.19
CA LEU A 65 13.89 -0.19 -5.40
C LEU A 65 13.99 -1.69 -5.65
N TYR A 66 12.85 -2.38 -5.64
CA TYR A 66 12.83 -3.83 -5.73
C TYR A 66 12.65 -4.37 -7.15
N GLN A 67 12.28 -3.52 -8.11
CA GLN A 67 12.11 -3.87 -9.53
C GLN A 67 11.17 -5.08 -9.74
N VAL A 68 10.20 -5.26 -8.84
CA VAL A 68 9.19 -6.33 -8.92
C VAL A 68 7.94 -5.89 -9.68
N GLY A 69 7.89 -4.62 -10.11
CA GLY A 69 6.76 -4.01 -10.80
C GLY A 69 5.67 -3.52 -9.82
N ASP A 70 4.52 -3.12 -10.37
CA ASP A 70 3.39 -2.57 -9.61
C ASP A 70 2.56 -3.67 -8.92
N VAL A 71 3.21 -4.50 -8.09
CA VAL A 71 2.54 -5.58 -7.33
C VAL A 71 1.53 -5.04 -6.31
N TYR A 72 1.68 -3.77 -5.91
CA TYR A 72 0.77 -3.02 -5.06
C TYR A 72 -0.26 -2.20 -5.85
N GLY A 73 -0.30 -2.31 -7.17
CA GLY A 73 -1.39 -1.75 -7.97
C GLY A 73 -2.73 -2.30 -7.50
N GLY A 74 -3.72 -1.41 -7.36
CA GLY A 74 -5.07 -1.78 -6.95
C GLY A 74 -5.17 -2.29 -5.52
N VAL A 75 -4.27 -1.89 -4.63
CA VAL A 75 -4.42 -2.11 -3.19
C VAL A 75 -5.02 -0.89 -2.50
N TYR A 76 -5.49 -1.07 -1.27
CA TYR A 76 -6.14 -0.05 -0.45
C TYR A 76 -5.79 -0.23 1.03
N CYS A 77 -5.50 0.88 1.70
CA CYS A 77 -5.14 0.96 3.11
C CYS A 77 -6.17 1.80 3.87
N PRO A 78 -7.21 1.16 4.44
CA PRO A 78 -8.30 1.86 5.14
C PRO A 78 -7.82 2.51 6.44
N LEU A 79 -8.62 3.46 6.94
CA LEU A 79 -8.47 3.97 8.30
C LEU A 79 -8.52 2.81 9.31
N GLY A 80 -7.55 2.77 10.21
CA GLY A 80 -7.41 1.71 11.21
C GLY A 80 -6.90 0.37 10.66
N GLY A 81 -6.41 0.34 9.40
CA GLY A 81 -5.94 -0.89 8.77
C GLY A 81 -4.67 -1.44 9.43
N SER A 82 -4.69 -2.74 9.75
CA SER A 82 -3.49 -3.51 10.12
C SER A 82 -2.79 -4.11 8.90
N ASP A 83 -3.46 -4.14 7.76
CA ASP A 83 -3.05 -4.87 6.57
C ASP A 83 -3.38 -4.11 5.29
N ILE A 84 -2.61 -4.37 4.25
CA ILE A 84 -2.87 -3.91 2.89
C ILE A 84 -3.97 -4.79 2.31
N LEU A 85 -5.07 -4.19 1.87
CA LEU A 85 -6.19 -4.91 1.30
C LEU A 85 -6.17 -4.81 -0.23
N ASN A 86 -6.69 -5.82 -0.92
CA ASN A 86 -7.02 -5.65 -2.33
C ASN A 86 -8.19 -4.68 -2.46
N CYS A 87 -8.18 -3.85 -3.51
CA CYS A 87 -9.34 -3.06 -3.85
C CYS A 87 -10.55 -3.99 -4.04
N PRO A 88 -11.69 -3.73 -3.37
CA PRO A 88 -12.84 -4.62 -3.46
C PRO A 88 -13.47 -4.58 -4.86
N ARG A 89 -14.11 -5.68 -5.24
CA ARG A 89 -14.90 -5.77 -6.48
C ARG A 89 -15.93 -4.63 -6.57
N GLY A 90 -16.14 -4.09 -7.76
CA GLY A 90 -16.99 -2.93 -8.00
C GLY A 90 -16.35 -1.60 -7.60
N ARG A 91 -15.07 -1.59 -7.22
CA ARG A 91 -14.31 -0.38 -6.92
C ARG A 91 -12.95 -0.44 -7.59
N TYR A 92 -12.36 0.73 -7.81
CA TYR A 92 -10.97 0.85 -8.22
C TYR A 92 -10.22 1.74 -7.22
N CYS A 93 -8.91 1.48 -7.11
CA CYS A 93 -8.05 2.12 -6.13
C CYS A 93 -6.83 2.72 -6.88
N PRO A 94 -6.94 3.98 -7.36
CA PRO A 94 -5.88 4.63 -8.13
C PRO A 94 -4.68 4.97 -7.25
N THR A 95 -4.90 5.16 -5.96
CA THR A 95 -3.88 5.26 -4.92
C THR A 95 -4.27 4.34 -3.76
N PRO A 96 -3.33 3.92 -2.90
CA PRO A 96 -3.64 3.11 -1.72
C PRO A 96 -4.57 3.82 -0.70
N GLU A 97 -4.72 5.14 -0.81
CA GLU A 97 -5.61 5.96 0.03
C GLU A 97 -7.02 6.06 -0.56
N GLU A 98 -7.18 5.84 -1.86
CA GLU A 98 -8.44 6.06 -2.54
C GLU A 98 -9.10 4.73 -2.87
N SER A 99 -10.38 4.64 -2.57
CA SER A 99 -11.22 3.58 -3.10
C SER A 99 -12.49 4.26 -3.62
N LEU A 100 -12.68 4.17 -4.93
CA LEU A 100 -13.71 4.87 -5.68
C LEU A 100 -14.64 3.83 -6.33
N PRO A 101 -15.95 4.11 -6.43
CA PRO A 101 -16.85 3.23 -7.15
C PRO A 101 -16.41 3.07 -8.61
N CYS A 102 -16.53 1.86 -9.16
CA CYS A 102 -16.27 1.63 -10.57
C CYS A 102 -17.29 2.43 -11.41
N PRO A 103 -16.86 3.24 -12.39
CA PRO A 103 -17.78 4.02 -13.20
C PRO A 103 -18.73 3.12 -13.99
N ALA A 104 -19.94 3.60 -14.24
CA ALA A 104 -20.89 2.90 -15.13
C ALA A 104 -20.25 2.65 -16.51
N GLY A 105 -20.64 1.54 -17.14
CA GLY A 105 -20.01 1.11 -18.40
C GLY A 105 -18.72 0.30 -18.22
N HIS A 106 -18.26 0.08 -16.98
CA HIS A 106 -17.02 -0.65 -16.67
C HIS A 106 -17.21 -1.67 -15.55
N PHE A 107 -16.33 -2.67 -15.53
CA PHE A 107 -16.28 -3.68 -14.49
C PHE A 107 -14.93 -3.72 -13.78
N CYS A 108 -14.93 -3.47 -12.47
CA CYS A 108 -13.72 -3.50 -11.66
C CYS A 108 -13.66 -4.81 -10.85
N PRO A 109 -12.88 -5.83 -11.26
CA PRO A 109 -12.62 -7.00 -10.43
C PRO A 109 -11.84 -6.66 -9.16
N PHE A 110 -11.57 -7.67 -8.32
CA PHE A 110 -10.67 -7.47 -7.18
C PHE A 110 -9.31 -6.96 -7.65
N LYS A 111 -8.74 -6.03 -6.87
CA LYS A 111 -7.42 -5.46 -7.11
C LYS A 111 -7.33 -4.60 -8.38
N SER A 112 -8.43 -3.95 -8.78
CA SER A 112 -8.41 -2.96 -9.86
C SER A 112 -7.79 -1.64 -9.43
N ARG A 113 -6.83 -1.16 -10.22
CA ARG A 113 -6.23 0.18 -10.11
C ARG A 113 -6.89 1.19 -11.03
N ASP A 114 -7.29 0.72 -12.20
CA ASP A 114 -7.81 1.51 -13.32
C ASP A 114 -9.18 0.95 -13.70
N PRO A 115 -10.22 1.80 -13.79
CA PRO A 115 -11.56 1.37 -14.18
C PRO A 115 -11.69 0.99 -15.66
N ASP A 116 -10.82 1.50 -16.54
CA ASP A 116 -10.98 1.42 -17.99
C ASP A 116 -10.40 0.10 -18.58
N LEU A 117 -10.09 -0.87 -17.72
CA LEU A 117 -9.49 -2.16 -18.13
C LEU A 117 -10.54 -3.15 -18.68
N PHE A 118 -11.77 -3.07 -18.21
CA PHE A 118 -12.84 -3.99 -18.60
C PHE A 118 -14.13 -3.23 -18.88
N ASP A 119 -14.49 -3.15 -20.15
CA ASP A 119 -15.76 -2.59 -20.58
C ASP A 119 -16.92 -3.50 -20.18
N CYS A 120 -17.99 -2.90 -19.67
CA CYS A 120 -19.24 -3.56 -19.35
C CYS A 120 -20.40 -2.60 -19.62
N GLU A 121 -20.94 -2.63 -20.84
CA GLU A 121 -21.95 -1.68 -21.32
C GLU A 121 -23.24 -1.67 -20.47
N GLU A 122 -23.57 -2.79 -19.83
CA GLU A 122 -24.77 -2.96 -19.00
C GLU A 122 -24.50 -2.81 -17.49
N CYS A 123 -23.25 -2.53 -17.09
CA CYS A 123 -22.90 -2.35 -15.68
C CYS A 123 -23.26 -0.95 -15.18
N ASP A 124 -24.06 -0.90 -14.11
CA ASP A 124 -24.24 0.31 -13.31
C ASP A 124 -22.96 0.67 -12.53
N GLU A 125 -22.89 1.91 -12.03
CA GLU A 125 -21.80 2.35 -11.17
C GLU A 125 -21.66 1.43 -9.94
N GLY A 126 -20.45 0.93 -9.70
CA GLY A 126 -20.16 0.03 -8.59
C GLY A 126 -20.66 -1.41 -8.78
N ALA A 127 -21.03 -1.81 -10.00
CA ALA A 127 -21.43 -3.17 -10.30
C ALA A 127 -20.39 -4.19 -9.79
N THR A 128 -20.87 -5.20 -9.08
CA THR A 128 -20.00 -6.26 -8.58
C THR A 128 -20.11 -7.53 -9.40
N GLU A 129 -21.24 -7.80 -10.04
CA GLU A 129 -21.50 -9.02 -10.82
C GLU A 129 -21.99 -8.73 -12.22
#